data_AF-A0A6V7HIG7-F1
#
_entry.id   AF-A0A6V7HIG7-F1
#
_cell.length_a   1.000
_cell.length_b   1.000
_cell.length_c   1.000
_cell.angle_alpha   90.00
_cell.angle_beta   90.00
_cell.angle_gamma   90.00
#
_symmetry.space_group_name_H-M   'P 1'
#
loop_
_entity.id
_entity.type
_entity.pdbx_description
1 polymer ?
#
loop_
_entity_poly.entity_id
_entity_poly.type
_entity_poly.pdbx_seq_one_letter_code
_entity_poly.pdbx_strand_id
1 'polypeptide(L)'
;MSVLVQYVVVRGDLLKTMEWSIGAIIAQACHACTAVTHLFYNDNYTQAYLANLDVMHKVILEIPDETSLNNLRVTLTNENIDHKLWIEQPENIPTCLATKPYPKDK
;
A
#
# COMPACT_ATOMS: atom_id res chain seq x y z
N MET A 1 6.72 14.54 -18.01
CA MET A 1 5.68 14.11 -17.04
C MET A 1 6.34 13.13 -16.08
N SER A 2 6.21 13.35 -14.77
CA SER A 2 6.73 12.39 -13.79
C SER A 2 5.85 11.13 -13.82
N VAL A 3 6.47 9.96 -13.77
CA VAL A 3 5.77 8.67 -13.79
C VAL A 3 4.96 8.53 -12.49
N LEU A 4 3.68 8.16 -12.61
CA LEU A 4 2.84 7.88 -11.45
C LEU A 4 3.14 6.48 -10.90
N VAL A 5 3.36 6.38 -9.59
CA VAL A 5 3.73 5.16 -8.90
C VAL A 5 2.80 4.95 -7.71
N GLN A 6 2.32 3.73 -7.53
CA GLN A 6 1.72 3.30 -6.29
C GLN A 6 2.73 2.46 -5.50
N TYR A 7 3.04 2.88 -4.28
CA TYR A 7 3.86 2.10 -3.37
C TYR A 7 2.98 1.19 -2.53
N VAL A 8 3.40 -0.06 -2.38
CA VAL A 8 2.74 -1.07 -1.56
C VAL A 8 3.79 -1.66 -0.63
N VAL A 9 3.55 -1.56 0.67
CA VAL A 9 4.48 -1.99 1.72
C VAL A 9 3.85 -3.16 2.45
N VAL A 10 4.50 -4.32 2.39
CA VAL A 10 4.05 -5.56 3.03
C VAL A 10 4.96 -5.89 4.21
N ARG A 11 4.36 -6.39 5.29
CA ARG A 11 5.10 -6.88 6.46
C ARG A 11 5.84 -8.18 6.14
N GLY A 12 7.15 -8.19 6.34
CA GLY A 12 8.01 -9.35 6.11
C GLY A 12 7.92 -10.41 7.21
N ASP A 13 7.71 -10.01 8.46
CA ASP A 13 7.52 -10.92 9.60
C ASP A 13 6.29 -11.82 9.45
N LEU A 14 5.24 -11.37 8.75
CA LEU A 14 4.07 -12.22 8.45
C LEU A 14 4.49 -13.52 7.75
N LEU A 15 5.36 -13.43 6.74
CA LEU A 15 5.86 -14.59 6.00
C LEU A 15 6.96 -15.33 6.77
N LYS A 16 7.94 -14.58 7.31
CA LYS A 16 9.20 -15.14 7.82
C LYS A 16 9.08 -15.69 9.24
N THR A 17 8.19 -15.14 10.05
CA THR A 17 8.09 -15.42 11.48
C THR A 17 6.70 -15.96 11.85
N MET A 18 5.64 -15.41 11.25
CA MET A 18 4.26 -15.81 11.55
C MET A 18 3.73 -16.88 10.59
N GLU A 19 4.56 -17.37 9.67
CA GLU A 19 4.29 -18.49 8.76
C GLU A 19 3.05 -18.31 7.87
N TRP A 20 2.71 -17.06 7.53
CA TRP A 20 1.64 -16.78 6.58
C TRP A 20 2.02 -17.33 5.20
N SER A 21 1.05 -17.92 4.52
CA SER A 21 1.27 -18.36 3.14
C SER A 21 1.52 -17.16 2.22
N ILE A 22 2.29 -17.37 1.16
CA ILE A 22 2.51 -16.35 0.11
C ILE A 22 1.18 -15.82 -0.44
N GLY A 23 0.20 -16.72 -0.62
CA GLY A 23 -1.15 -16.34 -1.07
C GLY A 23 -1.85 -15.38 -0.11
N ALA A 24 -1.70 -15.57 1.20
CA ALA A 24 -2.23 -14.65 2.20
C ALA A 24 -1.58 -13.27 2.07
N ILE A 25 -0.24 -13.19 1.97
CA ILE A 25 0.46 -11.90 1.79
C ILE A 25 -0.01 -11.16 0.52
N ILE A 26 -0.17 -11.89 -0.59
CA ILE A 26 -0.68 -11.33 -1.84
C ILE A 26 -2.10 -10.78 -1.64
N ALA A 27 -2.98 -11.51 -0.95
CA ALA A 27 -4.33 -11.05 -0.67
C ALA A 27 -4.34 -9.72 0.11
N GLN A 28 -3.48 -9.59 1.12
CA GLN A 28 -3.34 -8.33 1.90
C GLN A 28 -2.94 -7.15 1.02
N ALA A 29 -1.98 -7.34 0.11
CA ALA A 29 -1.57 -6.31 -0.85
C ALA A 29 -2.72 -5.93 -1.80
N CYS A 30 -3.45 -6.92 -2.32
CA CYS A 30 -4.63 -6.70 -3.18
C CYS A 30 -5.72 -5.91 -2.46
N HIS A 31 -6.02 -6.26 -1.20
CA HIS A 31 -7.00 -5.54 -0.39
C HIS A 31 -6.57 -4.09 -0.16
N ALA A 32 -5.32 -3.85 0.23
CA ALA A 32 -4.78 -2.50 0.43
C ALA A 32 -4.87 -1.65 -0.85
N CYS A 33 -4.45 -2.21 -1.99
CA CYS A 33 -4.51 -1.52 -3.30
C CYS A 33 -5.94 -1.19 -3.71
N THR A 34 -6.87 -2.13 -3.54
CA THR A 34 -8.29 -1.93 -3.89
C THR A 34 -8.91 -0.86 -3.01
N ALA A 35 -8.68 -0.94 -1.69
CA ALA A 35 -9.22 0.01 -0.73
C ALA A 35 -8.68 1.43 -0.96
N VAL A 36 -7.37 1.61 -1.16
CA VAL A 36 -6.81 2.95 -1.41
C VAL A 36 -7.30 3.54 -2.73
N THR A 37 -7.45 2.71 -3.77
CA THR A 37 -7.98 3.15 -5.06
C THR A 37 -9.42 3.63 -4.92
N HIS A 38 -10.24 2.91 -4.15
CA HIS A 38 -11.63 3.31 -3.89
C HIS A 38 -11.71 4.61 -3.07
N LEU A 39 -10.94 4.71 -1.98
CA LEU A 39 -10.94 5.88 -1.09
C LEU A 39 -10.54 7.17 -1.82
N PHE A 40 -9.56 7.08 -2.71
CA PHE A 40 -9.03 8.23 -3.45
C PHE A 40 -9.40 8.18 -4.93
N TYR A 41 -10.53 7.55 -5.27
CA TYR A 41 -10.95 7.35 -6.66
C TYR A 41 -11.00 8.67 -7.43
N ASN A 42 -11.58 9.73 -6.84
CA ASN A 42 -11.74 11.02 -7.50
C ASN A 42 -10.49 11.92 -7.48
N ASP A 43 -9.37 11.48 -6.90
CA ASP A 43 -8.11 12.24 -6.93
C ASP A 43 -7.52 12.29 -8.34
N ASN A 44 -6.94 13.43 -8.72
CA ASN A 44 -6.39 13.66 -10.06
C ASN A 44 -5.29 12.67 -10.43
N TYR A 45 -4.41 12.30 -9.49
CA TYR A 45 -3.34 11.32 -9.77
C TYR A 45 -3.90 9.92 -9.84
N THR A 46 -4.87 9.56 -8.99
CA THR A 46 -5.56 8.27 -9.09
C THR A 46 -6.28 8.12 -10.44
N GLN A 47 -7.02 9.13 -10.88
CA GLN A 47 -7.69 9.12 -12.19
C GLN A 47 -6.70 9.00 -13.34
N ALA A 48 -5.61 9.78 -13.33
CA ALA A 48 -4.56 9.69 -14.35
C ALA A 48 -3.87 8.31 -14.36
N TYR A 49 -3.66 7.71 -13.19
CA TYR A 49 -3.11 6.36 -13.06
C TYR A 49 -4.04 5.28 -13.63
N LEU A 50 -5.36 5.44 -13.44
CA LEU A 50 -6.38 4.52 -13.94
C LEU A 50 -6.75 4.73 -15.42
N ALA A 51 -6.39 5.88 -16.01
CA ALA A 51 -6.70 6.19 -17.41
C ALA A 51 -5.94 5.31 -18.42
N ASN A 52 -4.83 4.70 -18.02
CA ASN A 52 -4.06 3.76 -18.84
C ASN A 52 -3.62 2.55 -18.02
N LEU A 53 -4.52 1.55 -17.93
CA LEU A 53 -4.36 0.39 -17.07
C LEU A 53 -3.17 -0.50 -17.46
N ASP A 54 -2.79 -0.52 -18.74
CA ASP A 54 -1.71 -1.38 -19.26
C ASP A 54 -0.31 -0.89 -18.88
N VAL A 55 -0.18 0.34 -18.36
CA VAL A 55 1.11 0.95 -17.97
C VAL A 55 1.17 1.33 -16.49
N MET A 56 0.23 0.83 -15.68
CA MET A 56 0.23 1.05 -14.22
C MET A 56 1.54 0.56 -13.58
N HIS A 57 2.23 1.46 -12.87
CA HIS A 57 3.44 1.12 -12.15
C HIS A 57 3.17 0.94 -10.65
N LYS A 58 3.61 -0.19 -10.09
CA LYS A 58 3.55 -0.48 -8.66
C LYS A 58 4.94 -0.86 -8.16
N VAL A 59 5.33 -0.32 -7.02
CA VAL A 59 6.57 -0.69 -6.33
C VAL A 59 6.20 -1.39 -5.04
N ILE A 60 6.61 -2.64 -4.92
CA ILE A 60 6.35 -3.47 -3.73
C ILE A 60 7.60 -3.44 -2.86
N LEU A 61 7.44 -3.06 -1.59
CA LEU A 61 8.51 -2.98 -0.60
C LEU A 61 8.19 -3.87 0.59
N GLU A 62 9.22 -4.43 1.20
CA GLU A 62 9.11 -5.13 2.48
C GLU A 62 9.39 -4.15 3.63
N ILE A 63 8.63 -4.27 4.71
CA ILE A 63 8.92 -3.65 6.01
C ILE A 63 9.02 -4.74 7.08
N PRO A 64 9.94 -4.65 8.06
CA PRO A 64 10.27 -5.82 8.88
C PRO A 64 9.11 -6.27 9.77
N ASP A 65 8.37 -5.34 10.39
CA ASP A 65 7.39 -5.65 11.43
C ASP A 65 6.26 -4.61 11.54
N GLU A 66 5.31 -4.88 12.44
CA GLU A 66 4.16 -4.02 12.73
C GLU A 66 4.55 -2.63 13.24
N THR A 67 5.55 -2.56 14.11
CA THR A 67 6.02 -1.30 14.70
C THR A 67 6.54 -0.38 13.61
N SER A 68 7.36 -0.92 12.71
CA SER A 68 7.91 -0.20 11.57
C SER A 68 6.81 0.23 10.58
N LEU A 69 5.82 -0.62 10.32
CA LEU A 69 4.65 -0.28 9.49
C LEU A 69 3.83 0.88 10.08
N ASN A 70 3.59 0.86 11.39
CA ASN A 70 2.89 1.96 12.06
C ASN A 70 3.71 3.26 12.09
N ASN A 71 5.03 3.17 12.26
CA ASN A 71 5.90 4.35 12.17
C ASN A 71 5.85 4.96 10.76
N LEU A 72 5.93 4.14 9.72
CA LEU A 72 5.76 4.59 8.34
C LEU A 72 4.41 5.27 8.13
N ARG A 73 3.31 4.68 8.63
CA ARG A 73 1.97 5.29 8.58
C ARG A 73 1.98 6.71 9.16
N VAL A 74 2.59 6.89 10.34
CA VAL A 74 2.69 8.19 11.00
C VAL A 74 3.49 9.17 10.16
N THR A 75 4.64 8.76 9.62
CA THR A 75 5.45 9.59 8.71
C THR A 75 4.64 10.03 7.49
N LEU A 76 3.96 9.11 6.81
CA LEU A 76 3.16 9.43 5.63
C LEU A 76 2.00 10.39 5.95
N THR A 77 1.33 10.21 7.09
CA THR A 77 0.30 11.15 7.57
C THR A 77 0.88 12.54 7.78
N ASN A 78 2.04 12.66 8.43
CA ASN A 78 2.69 13.95 8.71
C ASN A 78 3.11 14.67 7.41
N GLU A 79 3.54 13.90 6.40
CA GLU A 79 3.93 14.41 5.09
C GLU A 79 2.74 14.62 4.13
N ASN A 80 1.50 14.42 4.60
CA ASN A 80 0.28 14.51 3.77
C ASN A 80 0.32 13.61 2.53
N ILE A 81 0.84 12.40 2.71
CA ILE A 81 0.81 11.33 1.70
C ILE A 81 -0.37 10.42 2.01
N ASP A 82 -1.40 10.49 1.18
CA ASP A 82 -2.62 9.70 1.26
C ASP A 82 -2.32 8.21 1.04
N HIS A 83 -2.77 7.40 2.00
CA HIS A 83 -2.51 5.97 2.02
C HIS A 83 -3.62 5.22 2.74
N LYS A 84 -3.62 3.90 2.57
CA LYS A 84 -4.48 2.96 3.29
C LYS A 84 -3.63 1.97 4.04
N LEU A 85 -3.76 1.95 5.37
CA LEU A 85 -3.36 0.81 6.19
C LEU A 85 -4.45 -0.27 6.11
N TRP A 86 -4.10 -1.44 5.62
CA TRP A 86 -4.94 -2.63 5.66
C TRP A 86 -4.75 -3.36 7.00
N ILE A 87 -5.88 -3.69 7.62
CA ILE A 87 -5.94 -4.37 8.91
C ILE A 87 -6.72 -5.66 8.67
N GLU A 88 -6.09 -6.81 8.88
CA GLU A 88 -6.74 -8.10 8.69
C GLU A 88 -7.70 -8.39 9.84
N GLN A 89 -8.83 -9.03 9.53
CA GLN A 89 -9.81 -9.51 10.50
C GLN A 89 -9.91 -11.03 10.41
N PRO A 90 -10.19 -11.74 11.51
CA PRO A 90 -10.57 -11.22 12.84
C PRO A 90 -9.40 -10.85 13.77
N GLU A 91 -8.15 -11.08 13.37
CA GLU A 91 -6.97 -10.89 14.23
C GLU A 91 -6.71 -9.42 14.57
N ASN A 92 -7.27 -8.50 13.78
CA ASN A 92 -7.17 -7.06 13.94
C ASN A 92 -5.72 -6.55 13.91
N ILE A 93 -4.90 -7.12 13.01
CA ILE A 93 -3.48 -6.75 12.86
C ILE A 93 -3.22 -5.96 11.57
N PRO A 94 -2.39 -4.90 11.60
CA PRO A 94 -1.92 -4.23 10.39
C PRO A 94 -1.03 -5.15 9.55
N THR A 95 -1.34 -5.36 8.27
CA THR A 95 -0.58 -6.30 7.43
C THR A 95 0.10 -5.66 6.22
N CYS A 96 -0.53 -4.63 5.65
CA CYS A 96 -0.08 -3.97 4.44
C CYS A 96 -0.43 -2.49 4.47
N LEU A 97 0.37 -1.65 3.81
CA LEU A 97 0.06 -0.26 3.54
C LEU A 97 0.19 0.01 2.04
N ALA A 98 -0.77 0.69 1.43
CA ALA A 98 -0.66 1.14 0.04
C ALA A 98 -0.89 2.64 -0.03
N THR A 99 -0.02 3.37 -0.75
CA THR A 99 -0.28 4.78 -1.07
C THR A 99 -1.32 4.88 -2.18
N LYS A 100 -1.99 6.02 -2.31
CA LYS A 100 -2.58 6.34 -3.62
C LYS A 100 -1.45 6.59 -4.63
N PRO A 101 -1.72 6.57 -5.94
CA PRO A 101 -0.72 6.92 -6.93
C PRO A 101 -0.22 8.36 -6.74
N TYR A 102 1.09 8.54 -6.84
CA TYR A 102 1.74 9.85 -6.81
C TYR A 102 2.83 9.94 -7.88
N PRO A 103 3.22 11.15 -8.32
CA PRO A 103 4.47 11.36 -9.05
C PRO A 103 5.63 10.73 -8.28
N LYS A 104 6.52 10.01 -8.97
CA LYS A 104 7.63 9.26 -8.34
C LYS A 104 8.51 10.10 -7.41
N ASP A 105 8.66 11.39 -7.71
CA ASP A 105 9.54 12.32 -7.02
C ASP A 105 8.87 13.04 -5.83
N LYS A 106 7.62 12.67 -5.52
CA LYS A 106 6.88 13.13 -4.33
C LYS A 106 7.03 12.11 -3.22
#